data_AF-A0A0B4GTZ1-F1
#
_entry.id   AF-A0A0B4GTZ1-F1
#
_cell.length_a   1.000
_cell.length_b   1.000
_cell.length_c   1.000
_cell.angle_alpha   90.00
_cell.angle_beta   90.00
_cell.angle_gamma   90.00
#
_symmetry.space_group_name_H-M   'P 1'
#
loop_
_entity.id
_entity.type
_entity.pdbx_description
1 polymer ?
#
loop_
_entity_poly.entity_id
_entity_poly.type
_entity_poly.pdbx_seq_one_letter_code
_entity_poly.pdbx_strand_id
1 'polypeptide(L)'
;MNTKRPDADTMNIGHRGADGTLSRTPPKHSLPPTPPRTVERSLAINSVQQLRRYRADRKADEAEEIVRIQISKEFDPHQHLEKIGDIFRRFDCYSTAICVRMPSPIHELVISDLEREYTIKQDRRGGRCSDIKLGRSSRVYLDGKKESRQPDIQFRHKSEKQPRVIVEVALSQTEKELEILAYDYILKSDGKIKTVYGIDLNPLGKPSTVSRWCARVTPSDDPAYEKEVRVEKILYKAFRAADGSPANPDECVLIPFGDFDIDLEEQNSGISIPFRSIFDAYREAQEMEAQSETDVESQRPAKRVKRIWRTPSPIEQLNPEDEARFQAAEKAAEDLNKGSDFELSDDGHESDRSSQRS
;
A
#
# COMPACT_ATOMS: atom_id res chain seq x y z
N MET A 1 9.88 -38.11 71.45
CA MET A 1 9.12 -37.60 70.29
C MET A 1 9.90 -38.06 69.05
N ASN A 2 9.80 -39.33 68.63
CA ASN A 2 8.73 -39.91 67.78
C ASN A 2 8.27 -38.92 66.70
N THR A 3 8.46 -39.13 65.40
CA THR A 3 8.52 -40.40 64.64
C THR A 3 9.31 -40.28 63.33
N LYS A 4 9.94 -41.39 62.96
CA LYS A 4 10.52 -41.75 61.66
C LYS A 4 9.53 -42.67 60.93
N ARG A 5 9.61 -42.68 59.58
CA ARG A 5 9.31 -43.80 58.63
C ARG A 5 7.83 -44.16 58.35
N PRO A 6 7.51 -44.99 57.32
CA PRO A 6 8.11 -45.13 55.96
C PRO A 6 7.06 -45.49 54.86
N ASP A 7 7.60 -45.88 53.70
CA ASP A 7 7.05 -46.35 52.41
C ASP A 7 6.10 -47.58 52.37
N ALA A 8 5.43 -47.67 51.21
CA ALA A 8 4.99 -48.83 50.42
C ALA A 8 4.00 -49.85 51.05
N ASP A 9 2.89 -50.18 50.36
CA ASP A 9 2.82 -51.28 49.37
C ASP A 9 1.37 -51.67 48.98
N THR A 10 1.17 -52.05 47.71
CA THR A 10 0.26 -53.07 47.12
C THR A 10 -1.30 -53.15 47.26
N MET A 11 -1.91 -53.42 46.07
CA MET A 11 -3.08 -54.28 45.69
C MET A 11 -4.51 -53.89 46.14
N ASN A 12 -5.53 -53.68 45.27
CA ASN A 12 -6.23 -54.50 44.25
C ASN A 12 -7.49 -55.25 44.77
N ILE A 13 -8.54 -55.31 43.92
CA ILE A 13 -9.77 -56.16 43.98
C ILE A 13 -10.89 -55.60 44.89
N GLY A 14 -12.20 -55.51 44.54
CA GLY A 14 -13.01 -55.95 43.40
C GLY A 14 -14.45 -56.31 43.88
N HIS A 15 -15.44 -56.21 42.97
CA HIS A 15 -16.79 -56.84 43.02
C HIS A 15 -17.86 -56.25 43.98
N ARG A 16 -19.19 -56.25 43.77
CA ARG A 16 -20.13 -56.72 42.70
C ARG A 16 -21.56 -56.26 43.07
N GLY A 17 -22.46 -56.20 42.07
CA GLY A 17 -23.90 -56.49 42.17
C GLY A 17 -24.87 -55.32 42.46
N ALA A 18 -26.09 -55.24 41.94
CA ALA A 18 -26.86 -55.91 40.89
C ALA A 18 -28.25 -55.20 40.78
N ASP A 19 -28.90 -55.27 39.61
CA ASP A 19 -30.35 -55.19 39.27
C ASP A 19 -31.27 -54.11 39.91
N GLY A 20 -32.24 -53.48 39.24
CA GLY A 20 -32.79 -53.59 37.89
C GLY A 20 -34.25 -53.07 37.90
N THR A 21 -34.63 -52.17 36.98
CA THR A 21 -36.03 -52.04 36.48
C THR A 21 -36.06 -51.26 35.16
N LEU A 22 -36.69 -51.84 34.14
CA LEU A 22 -36.81 -51.33 32.76
C LEU A 22 -38.10 -50.52 32.57
N SER A 23 -38.04 -49.42 31.81
CA SER A 23 -39.17 -48.96 30.98
C SER A 23 -38.68 -48.16 29.75
N ARG A 24 -39.33 -48.39 28.61
CA ARG A 24 -38.85 -48.18 27.21
C ARG A 24 -39.09 -46.76 26.65
N THR A 25 -38.25 -46.34 25.70
CA THR A 25 -38.50 -45.30 24.66
C THR A 25 -37.62 -45.59 23.40
N PRO A 26 -37.90 -45.04 22.19
CA PRO A 26 -37.95 -45.79 20.91
C PRO A 26 -36.65 -45.76 20.07
N PRO A 27 -36.57 -46.51 18.94
CA PRO A 27 -35.33 -46.64 18.16
C PRO A 27 -34.92 -45.36 17.43
N LYS A 28 -33.59 -45.13 17.40
CA LYS A 28 -32.92 -44.02 16.71
C LYS A 28 -33.10 -44.12 15.19
N HIS A 29 -33.80 -43.17 14.58
CA HIS A 29 -33.63 -42.89 13.16
C HIS A 29 -32.40 -42.00 12.98
N SER A 30 -31.34 -42.54 12.38
CA SER A 30 -30.19 -41.76 11.94
C SER A 30 -30.58 -40.93 10.72
N LEU A 31 -30.77 -39.63 10.92
CA LEU A 31 -30.77 -38.68 9.81
C LEU A 31 -29.40 -38.74 9.11
N PRO A 32 -29.33 -38.70 7.77
CA PRO A 32 -28.05 -38.59 7.09
C PRO A 32 -27.35 -37.31 7.58
N PRO A 33 -26.01 -37.34 7.75
CA PRO A 33 -25.29 -36.17 8.22
C PRO A 33 -25.54 -35.02 7.25
N THR A 34 -26.11 -33.93 7.77
CA THR A 34 -26.12 -32.65 7.09
C THR A 34 -24.69 -32.36 6.63
N PRO A 35 -24.45 -32.06 5.34
CA PRO A 35 -23.10 -31.74 4.90
C PRO A 35 -22.55 -30.63 5.80
N PRO A 36 -21.27 -30.69 6.18
CA PRO A 36 -20.69 -29.67 7.05
C PRO A 36 -20.99 -28.31 6.43
N ARG A 37 -21.47 -27.37 7.26
CA ARG A 37 -21.57 -25.95 6.92
C ARG A 37 -20.33 -25.61 6.12
N THR A 38 -20.52 -25.28 4.85
CA THR A 38 -19.44 -24.86 3.97
C THR A 38 -18.79 -23.67 4.66
N VAL A 39 -17.64 -23.91 5.29
CA VAL A 39 -16.68 -22.85 5.55
C VAL A 39 -16.43 -22.30 4.16
N GLU A 40 -16.95 -21.11 3.88
CA GLU A 40 -16.61 -20.37 2.66
C GLU A 40 -15.08 -20.34 2.63
N ARG A 41 -14.48 -21.23 1.84
CA ARG A 41 -13.12 -21.05 1.39
C ARG A 41 -13.19 -19.72 0.65
N SER A 42 -12.58 -18.69 1.21
CA SER A 42 -12.33 -17.46 0.48
C SER A 42 -11.57 -17.86 -0.78
N LEU A 43 -12.29 -17.94 -1.90
CA LEU A 43 -11.70 -18.29 -3.18
C LEU A 43 -10.72 -17.19 -3.51
N ALA A 44 -9.45 -17.56 -3.68
CA ALA A 44 -8.40 -16.62 -4.04
C ALA A 44 -8.83 -15.85 -5.30
N ILE A 45 -8.72 -14.53 -5.26
CA ILE A 45 -9.16 -13.68 -6.36
C ILE A 45 -8.27 -13.92 -7.57
N ASN A 46 -8.88 -14.14 -8.73
CA ASN A 46 -8.18 -14.46 -9.97
C ASN A 46 -8.45 -13.45 -11.10
N SER A 47 -9.21 -12.38 -10.83
CA SER A 47 -9.54 -11.38 -11.83
C SER A 47 -9.88 -10.01 -11.23
N VAL A 48 -9.72 -8.96 -12.02
CA VAL A 48 -10.10 -7.59 -11.65
C VAL A 48 -11.61 -7.46 -11.38
N GLN A 49 -12.46 -8.22 -12.07
CA GLN A 49 -13.90 -8.20 -11.85
C GLN A 49 -14.26 -8.70 -10.45
N GLN A 50 -13.56 -9.72 -9.95
CA GLN A 50 -13.72 -10.19 -8.58
C GLN A 50 -13.22 -9.16 -7.56
N LEU A 51 -12.14 -8.42 -7.84
CA LEU A 51 -11.72 -7.28 -6.99
C LEU A 51 -12.81 -6.21 -6.90
N ARG A 52 -13.50 -5.90 -8.00
CA ARG A 52 -14.62 -4.94 -8.00
C ARG A 52 -15.78 -5.43 -7.13
N ARG A 53 -16.14 -6.71 -7.24
CA ARG A 53 -17.19 -7.32 -6.40
C ARG A 53 -16.78 -7.29 -4.92
N TYR A 54 -15.55 -7.71 -4.62
CA TYR A 54 -14.99 -7.64 -3.27
C TYR A 54 -15.11 -6.23 -2.67
N ARG A 55 -14.76 -5.18 -3.43
CA ARG A 55 -14.90 -3.80 -2.95
C ARG A 55 -16.37 -3.39 -2.74
N ALA A 56 -17.27 -3.82 -3.61
CA ALA A 56 -18.70 -3.48 -3.52
C ALA A 56 -19.39 -4.17 -2.33
N ASP A 57 -18.96 -5.40 -1.99
CA ASP A 57 -19.55 -6.19 -0.91
C ASP A 57 -19.01 -5.79 0.48
N ARG A 58 -17.85 -5.10 0.52
CA ARG A 58 -17.23 -4.67 1.78
C ARG A 58 -18.04 -3.54 2.43
N LYS A 59 -18.48 -3.74 3.67
CA LYS A 59 -19.18 -2.71 4.46
C LYS A 59 -18.21 -1.61 4.91
N ALA A 60 -18.71 -0.38 4.97
CA ALA A 60 -17.92 0.79 5.35
C ALA A 60 -17.36 0.73 6.79
N ASP A 61 -18.03 0.01 7.70
CA ASP A 61 -17.66 -0.06 9.12
C ASP A 61 -16.47 -1.02 9.41
N GLU A 62 -16.02 -1.80 8.42
CA GLU A 62 -14.84 -2.68 8.53
C GLU A 62 -13.58 -1.93 8.04
N ALA A 63 -13.33 -0.76 8.62
CA ALA A 63 -12.23 0.14 8.24
C ALA A 63 -10.89 -0.30 8.86
N GLU A 64 -10.38 -1.44 8.42
CA GLU A 64 -8.97 -1.79 8.64
C GLU A 64 -8.07 -0.89 7.78
N GLU A 65 -7.01 -0.32 8.36
CA GLU A 65 -6.03 0.51 7.64
C GLU A 65 -5.32 -0.29 6.54
N ILE A 66 -5.16 -1.61 6.74
CA ILE A 66 -4.56 -2.53 5.75
C ILE A 66 -5.41 -3.77 5.60
N VAL A 67 -5.72 -4.09 4.35
CA VAL A 67 -6.52 -5.24 3.97
C VAL A 67 -5.70 -6.13 3.06
N ARG A 68 -5.48 -7.37 3.48
CA ARG A 68 -4.80 -8.35 2.65
C ARG A 68 -5.79 -9.21 1.88
N ILE A 69 -5.80 -9.05 0.56
CA ILE A 69 -6.65 -9.78 -0.38
C ILE A 69 -5.83 -10.89 -1.03
N GLN A 70 -6.18 -12.14 -0.76
CA GLN A 70 -5.50 -13.29 -1.35
C GLN A 70 -5.82 -13.40 -2.85
N ILE A 71 -4.79 -13.57 -3.67
CA ILE A 71 -4.92 -13.79 -5.12
C ILE A 71 -4.42 -15.18 -5.53
N SER A 72 -4.91 -15.69 -6.65
CA SER A 72 -4.41 -16.95 -7.22
C SER A 72 -3.05 -16.74 -7.88
N LYS A 73 -2.26 -17.82 -8.00
CA LYS A 73 -0.89 -17.75 -8.55
C LYS A 73 -0.87 -17.38 -10.04
N GLU A 74 -1.98 -17.62 -10.73
CA GLU A 74 -2.17 -17.36 -12.15
C GLU A 74 -2.53 -15.90 -12.43
N PHE A 75 -2.94 -15.14 -11.41
CA PHE A 75 -3.30 -13.73 -11.52
C PHE A 75 -2.10 -12.83 -11.25
N ASP A 76 -1.56 -12.20 -12.29
CA ASP A 76 -0.50 -11.21 -12.17
C ASP A 76 -1.09 -9.79 -12.00
N PRO A 77 -1.03 -9.18 -10.80
CA PRO A 77 -1.58 -7.84 -10.58
C PRO A 77 -0.83 -6.76 -11.37
N HIS A 78 0.43 -6.99 -11.75
CA HIS A 78 1.22 -5.99 -12.47
C HIS A 78 0.72 -5.76 -13.91
N GLN A 79 0.02 -6.73 -14.51
CA GLN A 79 -0.63 -6.57 -15.81
C GLN A 79 -1.92 -5.74 -15.73
N HIS A 80 -2.37 -5.41 -14.52
CA HIS A 80 -3.66 -4.78 -14.28
C HIS A 80 -3.58 -3.57 -13.35
N LEU A 81 -2.39 -2.99 -13.14
CA LEU A 81 -2.18 -1.91 -12.16
C LEU A 81 -3.14 -0.74 -12.31
N GLU A 82 -3.40 -0.28 -13.54
CA GLU A 82 -4.33 0.83 -13.81
C GLU A 82 -5.76 0.48 -13.38
N LYS A 83 -6.26 -0.68 -13.83
CA LYS A 83 -7.61 -1.14 -13.50
C LYS A 83 -7.79 -1.44 -12.02
N ILE A 84 -6.73 -1.88 -11.33
CA ILE A 84 -6.72 -2.06 -9.87
C ILE A 84 -6.67 -0.69 -9.18
N GLY A 85 -5.91 0.27 -9.72
CA GLY A 85 -5.85 1.66 -9.25
C GLY A 85 -7.20 2.38 -9.27
N ASP A 86 -8.04 2.10 -10.25
CA ASP A 86 -9.44 2.58 -10.29
C ASP A 86 -10.27 2.06 -9.10
N ILE A 87 -9.89 0.91 -8.55
CA ILE A 87 -10.59 0.23 -7.46
C ILE A 87 -9.95 0.58 -6.12
N PHE A 88 -8.63 0.68 -6.04
CA PHE A 88 -7.92 0.93 -4.79
C PHE A 88 -6.83 1.96 -5.04
N ARG A 89 -6.92 3.09 -4.33
CA ARG A 89 -5.99 4.21 -4.53
C ARG A 89 -4.56 3.86 -4.09
N ARG A 90 -4.41 3.13 -2.98
CA ARG A 90 -3.12 2.66 -2.43
C ARG A 90 -3.17 1.15 -2.30
N PHE A 91 -2.27 0.46 -2.98
CA PHE A 91 -2.15 -0.98 -2.89
C PHE A 91 -0.75 -1.51 -3.24
N ASP A 92 -0.40 -2.59 -2.57
CA ASP A 92 0.84 -3.32 -2.73
C ASP A 92 0.59 -4.66 -3.41
N CYS A 93 1.51 -5.08 -4.27
CA CYS A 93 1.45 -6.35 -4.97
C CYS A 93 2.47 -7.32 -4.39
N TYR A 94 2.01 -8.33 -3.69
CA TYR A 94 2.80 -9.48 -3.26
C TYR A 94 2.62 -10.61 -4.27
N SER A 95 3.53 -11.59 -4.26
CA SER A 95 3.46 -12.80 -5.09
C SER A 95 2.14 -13.59 -4.98
N THR A 96 1.43 -13.46 -3.86
CA THR A 96 0.21 -14.21 -3.57
C THR A 96 -0.93 -13.34 -3.01
N ALA A 97 -0.74 -12.03 -2.90
CA ALA A 97 -1.76 -11.15 -2.35
C ALA A 97 -1.69 -9.73 -2.92
N ILE A 98 -2.81 -9.02 -2.87
CA ILE A 98 -2.85 -7.57 -2.98
C ILE A 98 -3.13 -7.03 -1.57
N CYS A 99 -2.27 -6.17 -1.04
CA CYS A 99 -2.56 -5.46 0.20
C CYS A 99 -3.07 -4.07 -0.13
N VAL A 100 -4.34 -3.79 0.18
CA VAL A 100 -4.94 -2.47 0.02
C VAL A 100 -4.69 -1.66 1.28
N ARG A 101 -4.20 -0.42 1.13
CA ARG A 101 -3.98 0.51 2.24
C ARG A 101 -5.07 1.59 2.22
N MET A 102 -5.68 1.83 3.37
CA MET A 102 -6.71 2.83 3.61
C MET A 102 -6.20 3.80 4.70
N PRO A 103 -5.27 4.71 4.36
CA PRO A 103 -4.67 5.60 5.33
C PRO A 103 -5.71 6.56 5.92
N SER A 104 -5.60 6.82 7.23
CA SER A 104 -6.46 7.76 7.94
C SER A 104 -6.06 9.22 7.67
N PRO A 105 -6.94 10.20 8.00
CA PRO A 105 -6.55 11.62 7.94
C PRO A 105 -5.31 11.94 8.76
N ILE A 106 -5.20 11.37 9.97
CA ILE A 106 -4.02 11.54 10.83
C ILE A 106 -2.75 11.06 10.11
N HIS A 107 -2.81 9.87 9.50
CA HIS A 107 -1.69 9.27 8.80
C HIS A 107 -1.19 10.16 7.65
N GLU A 108 -2.10 10.66 6.82
CA GLU A 108 -1.76 11.52 5.67
C GLU A 108 -1.24 12.91 6.10
N LEU A 109 -1.76 13.47 7.20
CA LEU A 109 -1.29 14.75 7.73
C LEU A 109 0.16 14.64 8.22
N VAL A 110 0.47 13.61 9.01
CA VAL A 110 1.84 13.36 9.48
C VAL A 110 2.79 13.18 8.29
N ILE A 111 2.42 12.38 7.28
CA ILE A 111 3.23 12.22 6.07
C ILE A 111 3.50 13.57 5.40
N SER A 112 2.45 14.37 5.21
CA SER A 112 2.54 15.67 4.54
C SER A 112 3.48 16.63 5.27
N ASP A 113 3.45 16.63 6.60
CA ASP A 113 4.34 17.46 7.41
C ASP A 113 5.79 16.99 7.36
N LEU A 114 6.04 15.69 7.35
CA LEU A 114 7.38 15.15 7.18
C LEU A 114 7.96 15.51 5.80
N GLU A 115 7.16 15.40 4.74
CA GLU A 115 7.55 15.82 3.38
C GLU A 115 7.86 17.33 3.33
N ARG A 116 7.05 18.15 4.00
CA ARG A 116 7.23 19.60 4.10
C ARG A 116 8.50 19.96 4.86
N GLU A 117 8.73 19.37 6.02
CA GLU A 117 9.93 19.59 6.84
C GLU A 117 11.21 19.20 6.08
N TYR A 118 11.18 18.07 5.37
CA TYR A 118 12.28 17.69 4.49
C TYR A 118 12.54 18.76 3.42
N THR A 119 11.49 19.20 2.72
CA THR A 119 11.59 20.17 1.62
C THR A 119 12.19 21.48 2.09
N ILE A 120 11.71 22.03 3.20
CA ILE A 120 12.24 23.27 3.80
C ILE A 120 13.73 23.14 4.09
N LYS A 121 14.15 22.00 4.65
CA LYS A 121 15.56 21.77 5.01
C LYS A 121 16.45 21.53 3.80
N GLN A 122 15.93 20.87 2.78
CA GLN A 122 16.61 20.71 1.50
C GLN A 122 16.85 22.07 0.83
N ASP A 123 15.82 22.91 0.76
CA ASP A 123 15.89 24.22 0.11
C ASP A 123 16.88 25.15 0.81
N ARG A 124 16.86 25.16 2.16
CA ARG A 124 17.84 25.93 2.95
C ARG A 124 19.28 25.49 2.72
N ARG A 125 19.50 24.24 2.33
CA ARG A 125 20.84 23.67 2.16
C ARG A 125 21.37 23.84 0.74
N GLY A 126 20.54 23.62 -0.28
CA GLY A 126 20.93 23.74 -1.68
C GLY A 126 22.06 22.78 -2.12
N GLY A 127 22.72 23.10 -3.23
CA GLY A 127 23.85 22.32 -3.76
C GLY A 127 23.47 20.90 -4.22
N ARG A 128 24.40 19.94 -4.04
CA ARG A 128 24.19 18.52 -4.44
C ARG A 128 23.04 17.85 -3.70
N CYS A 129 22.60 18.41 -2.56
CA CYS A 129 21.43 17.92 -1.85
C CYS A 129 20.15 18.01 -2.71
N SER A 130 20.07 19.00 -3.61
CA SER A 130 18.94 19.16 -4.53
C SER A 130 18.81 18.00 -5.55
N ASP A 131 19.84 17.17 -5.69
CA ASP A 131 19.80 15.98 -6.54
C ASP A 131 19.06 14.81 -5.90
N ILE A 132 18.83 14.86 -4.59
CA ILE A 132 17.94 13.95 -3.89
C ILE A 132 16.50 14.43 -4.13
N LYS A 133 15.66 13.59 -4.70
CA LYS A 133 14.28 13.91 -5.02
C LYS A 133 13.34 13.14 -4.11
N LEU A 134 12.36 13.86 -3.58
CA LEU A 134 11.20 13.29 -2.92
C LEU A 134 10.35 12.54 -3.97
N GLY A 135 10.22 11.22 -3.81
CA GLY A 135 9.42 10.36 -4.70
C GLY A 135 7.99 10.12 -4.20
N ARG A 136 7.67 10.55 -2.97
CA ARG A 136 6.36 10.36 -2.32
C ARG A 136 5.91 8.89 -2.40
N SER A 137 4.61 8.65 -2.53
CA SER A 137 4.03 7.30 -2.65
C SER A 137 4.12 6.64 -4.03
N SER A 138 5.17 6.97 -4.81
CA SER A 138 5.43 6.30 -6.09
C SER A 138 5.77 4.83 -5.89
N ARG A 139 5.32 3.98 -6.82
CA ARG A 139 5.51 2.52 -6.73
C ARG A 139 6.98 2.12 -6.84
N VAL A 140 7.42 1.28 -5.92
CA VAL A 140 8.74 0.63 -5.89
C VAL A 140 8.59 -0.83 -6.29
N TYR A 141 9.38 -1.29 -7.25
CA TYR A 141 9.40 -2.69 -7.67
C TYR A 141 10.48 -3.47 -6.91
N LEU A 142 10.13 -4.66 -6.46
CA LEU A 142 10.94 -5.55 -5.65
C LEU A 142 10.98 -6.95 -6.27
N ASP A 143 11.93 -7.79 -5.83
CA ASP A 143 12.10 -9.19 -6.27
C ASP A 143 12.05 -9.34 -7.80
N GLY A 144 12.93 -8.61 -8.50
CA GLY A 144 12.97 -8.65 -9.97
C GLY A 144 11.69 -8.17 -10.66
N LYS A 145 10.92 -7.27 -10.01
CA LYS A 145 9.60 -6.74 -10.45
C LYS A 145 8.43 -7.72 -10.31
N LYS A 146 8.60 -8.83 -9.59
CA LYS A 146 7.49 -9.74 -9.25
C LYS A 146 6.60 -9.18 -8.15
N GLU A 147 7.15 -8.31 -7.31
CA GLU A 147 6.43 -7.63 -6.26
C GLU A 147 6.56 -6.12 -6.41
N SER A 148 5.62 -5.38 -5.84
CA SER A 148 5.73 -3.92 -5.73
C SER A 148 5.05 -3.38 -4.48
N ARG A 149 5.54 -2.24 -4.01
CA ARG A 149 5.02 -1.52 -2.85
C ARG A 149 4.83 -0.04 -3.16
N GLN A 150 3.93 0.61 -2.44
CA GLN A 150 3.77 2.06 -2.41
C GLN A 150 4.16 2.56 -1.01
N PRO A 151 5.44 2.90 -0.79
CA PRO A 151 5.87 3.46 0.49
C PRO A 151 5.15 4.78 0.77
N ASP A 152 5.08 5.18 2.03
CA ASP A 152 4.51 6.49 2.37
C ASP A 152 5.39 7.63 1.85
N ILE A 153 6.70 7.57 2.11
CA ILE A 153 7.69 8.51 1.59
C ILE A 153 8.90 7.75 1.05
N GLN A 154 9.48 8.25 -0.04
CA GLN A 154 10.76 7.77 -0.54
C GLN A 154 11.65 8.91 -1.00
N PHE A 155 12.96 8.68 -0.89
CA PHE A 155 14.00 9.58 -1.36
C PHE A 155 14.89 8.83 -2.35
N ARG A 156 15.11 9.44 -3.52
CA ARG A 156 15.92 8.86 -4.60
C ARG A 156 16.88 9.89 -5.15
N HIS A 157 18.07 9.48 -5.57
CA HIS A 157 18.91 10.37 -6.36
C HIS A 157 18.30 10.55 -7.76
N LYS A 158 18.43 11.73 -8.36
CA LYS A 158 17.83 12.07 -9.67
C LYS A 158 18.26 11.16 -10.82
N SER A 159 19.45 10.56 -10.72
CA SER A 159 19.99 9.64 -11.74
C SER A 159 19.63 8.17 -11.50
N GLU A 160 18.91 7.87 -10.42
CA GLU A 160 18.61 6.50 -10.01
C GLU A 160 17.14 6.16 -10.19
N LYS A 161 16.87 4.90 -10.56
CA LYS A 161 15.51 4.41 -10.76
C LYS A 161 14.84 3.98 -9.45
N GLN A 162 15.62 3.52 -8.48
CA GLN A 162 15.13 3.01 -7.20
C GLN A 162 15.45 4.01 -6.09
N PRO A 163 14.56 4.20 -5.09
CA PRO A 163 14.92 4.98 -3.92
C PRO A 163 16.05 4.33 -3.12
N ARG A 164 16.75 5.15 -2.36
CA ARG A 164 17.77 4.72 -1.41
C ARG A 164 17.26 4.75 0.03
N VAL A 165 16.34 5.66 0.33
CA VAL A 165 15.75 5.80 1.66
C VAL A 165 14.22 5.76 1.55
N ILE A 166 13.57 5.00 2.42
CA ILE A 166 12.12 4.90 2.56
C ILE A 166 11.71 5.30 3.99
N VAL A 167 10.55 5.94 4.12
CA VAL A 167 9.88 6.15 5.41
C VAL A 167 8.48 5.56 5.31
N GLU A 168 8.12 4.73 6.27
CA GLU A 168 6.76 4.22 6.47
C GLU A 168 6.24 4.78 7.79
N VAL A 169 4.99 5.22 7.77
CA VAL A 169 4.27 5.68 8.95
C VAL A 169 3.23 4.61 9.29
N ALA A 170 3.14 4.23 10.55
CA ALA A 170 2.14 3.28 11.06
C ALA A 170 1.26 3.99 12.09
N LEU A 171 -0.06 3.82 12.01
CA LEU A 171 -0.99 4.26 13.05
C LEU A 171 -1.64 3.08 13.77
N SER A 172 -2.14 2.10 13.00
CA SER A 172 -2.73 0.87 13.56
C SER A 172 -1.82 -0.36 13.40
N GLN A 173 -0.79 -0.26 12.54
CA GLN A 173 0.14 -1.35 12.31
C GLN A 173 1.08 -1.54 13.51
N THR A 174 1.47 -2.78 13.74
CA THR A 174 2.40 -3.16 14.80
C THR A 174 3.85 -2.84 14.42
N GLU A 175 4.70 -2.63 15.43
CA GLU A 175 6.16 -2.49 15.23
C GLU A 175 6.75 -3.66 14.42
N LYS A 176 6.24 -4.87 14.65
CA LYS A 176 6.67 -6.08 13.92
C LYS A 176 6.32 -6.02 12.43
N GLU A 177 5.18 -5.45 12.07
CA GLU A 177 4.80 -5.26 10.67
C GLU A 177 5.69 -4.22 9.98
N LEU A 178 6.06 -3.14 10.67
CA LEU A 178 7.05 -2.19 10.18
C LEU A 178 8.42 -2.84 9.98
N GLU A 179 8.85 -3.70 10.91
CA GLU A 179 10.10 -4.44 10.78
C GLU A 179 10.07 -5.38 9.58
N ILE A 180 8.99 -6.14 9.39
CA ILE A 180 8.82 -7.01 8.21
C ILE A 180 8.88 -6.18 6.92
N LEU A 181 8.21 -5.02 6.87
CA LEU A 181 8.25 -4.13 5.71
C LEU A 181 9.67 -3.62 5.44
N ALA A 182 10.42 -3.21 6.47
CA ALA A 182 11.79 -2.76 6.32
C ALA A 182 12.71 -3.86 5.77
N TYR A 183 12.56 -5.09 6.27
CA TYR A 183 13.28 -6.25 5.76
C TYR A 183 12.91 -6.54 4.30
N ASP A 184 11.62 -6.50 3.96
CA ASP A 184 11.13 -6.69 2.59
C ASP A 184 11.76 -5.68 1.63
N TYR A 185 11.74 -4.39 1.98
CA TYR A 185 12.35 -3.36 1.14
C TYR A 185 13.84 -3.58 0.94
N ILE A 186 14.59 -3.84 2.00
CA ILE A 186 16.05 -3.96 1.93
C ILE A 186 16.45 -5.26 1.21
N LEU A 187 15.91 -6.40 1.62
CA LEU A 187 16.31 -7.71 1.09
C LEU A 187 15.80 -7.92 -0.34
N LYS A 188 14.53 -7.61 -0.62
CA LYS A 188 13.96 -7.81 -1.97
C LYS A 188 14.40 -6.73 -2.97
N SER A 189 15.20 -5.76 -2.54
CA SER A 189 15.90 -4.83 -3.44
C SER A 189 17.39 -5.13 -3.58
N ASP A 190 17.87 -6.27 -3.07
CA ASP A 190 19.30 -6.62 -3.03
C ASP A 190 20.16 -5.54 -2.33
N GLY A 191 19.60 -4.89 -1.31
CA GLY A 191 20.28 -3.81 -0.58
C GLY A 191 20.47 -2.53 -1.39
N LYS A 192 19.70 -2.32 -2.47
CA LYS A 192 19.67 -1.06 -3.22
C LYS A 192 18.96 0.03 -2.43
N ILE A 193 17.87 -0.32 -1.75
CA ILE A 193 17.28 0.50 -0.70
C ILE A 193 18.17 0.34 0.53
N LYS A 194 18.87 1.41 0.90
CA LYS A 194 19.91 1.43 1.94
C LYS A 194 19.34 1.60 3.33
N THR A 195 18.31 2.43 3.48
CA THR A 195 17.73 2.75 4.79
C THR A 195 16.20 2.77 4.73
N VAL A 196 15.57 2.20 5.75
CA VAL A 196 14.14 2.30 5.98
C VAL A 196 13.91 2.86 7.38
N TYR A 197 13.08 3.90 7.45
CA TYR A 197 12.56 4.44 8.70
C TYR A 197 11.13 3.97 8.90
N GLY A 198 10.82 3.49 10.11
CA GLY A 198 9.45 3.21 10.54
C GLY A 198 9.07 4.19 11.64
N ILE A 199 7.99 4.94 11.44
CA ILE A 199 7.43 5.87 12.42
C ILE A 199 6.14 5.26 12.96
N ASP A 200 6.18 4.76 14.19
CA ASP A 200 5.04 4.11 14.85
C ASP A 200 4.27 5.14 15.69
N LEU A 201 3.10 5.53 15.19
CA LEU A 201 2.14 6.45 15.80
C LEU A 201 1.16 5.66 16.67
N ASN A 202 1.47 5.53 17.95
CA ASN A 202 0.60 4.83 18.90
C ASN A 202 -0.49 5.76 19.49
N PRO A 203 -1.56 5.23 20.09
CA PRO A 203 -2.48 6.01 20.92
C PRO A 203 -1.85 6.43 22.26
N LEU A 204 -2.57 7.22 23.05
CA LEU A 204 -2.18 7.55 24.43
C LEU A 204 -2.06 6.27 25.27
N GLY A 205 -1.10 6.23 26.20
CA GLY A 205 -0.80 5.04 27.01
C GLY A 205 0.30 4.14 26.43
N LYS A 206 0.73 4.35 25.18
CA LYS A 206 1.88 3.68 24.55
C LYS A 206 2.80 4.71 23.88
N PRO A 207 4.13 4.58 24.02
CA PRO A 207 5.06 5.51 23.37
C PRO A 207 4.99 5.39 21.85
N SER A 208 5.18 6.50 21.15
CA SER A 208 5.36 6.49 19.70
C SER A 208 6.83 6.61 19.35
N THR A 209 7.26 5.82 18.37
CA THR A 209 8.68 5.52 18.17
C THR A 209 9.11 5.71 16.73
N VAL A 210 10.42 5.94 16.57
CA VAL A 210 11.11 5.88 15.29
C VAL A 210 12.07 4.71 15.35
N SER A 211 11.98 3.84 14.35
CA SER A 211 12.90 2.75 14.10
C SER A 211 13.69 3.00 12.81
N ARG A 212 14.96 2.59 12.77
CA ARG A 212 15.80 2.63 11.56
C ARG A 212 16.40 1.28 11.29
N TRP A 213 16.22 0.80 10.06
CA TRP A 213 16.89 -0.39 9.53
C TRP A 213 17.79 0.00 8.35
N CYS A 214 19.01 -0.51 8.33
CA CYS A 214 19.98 -0.25 7.26
C CYS A 214 20.47 -1.54 6.61
N ALA A 215 20.74 -1.45 5.32
CA ALA A 215 21.35 -2.51 4.53
C ALA A 215 22.86 -2.56 4.80
N ARG A 216 23.36 -3.70 5.27
CA ARG A 216 24.79 -4.00 5.28
C ARG A 216 25.08 -4.99 4.16
N VAL A 217 25.87 -4.54 3.18
CA VAL A 217 26.31 -5.38 2.05
C VAL A 217 27.77 -5.75 2.25
N THR A 218 28.06 -7.04 2.36
CA THR A 218 29.43 -7.58 2.52
C THR A 218 29.74 -8.58 1.39
N PRO A 219 31.01 -8.89 1.13
CA PRO A 219 31.36 -10.07 0.33
C PRO A 219 30.67 -11.32 0.88
N SER A 220 30.28 -12.22 -0.02
CA SER A 220 29.68 -13.51 0.31
C SER A 220 30.76 -14.56 0.54
N ASP A 221 30.54 -15.45 1.51
CA ASP A 221 31.38 -16.65 1.70
C ASP A 221 30.91 -17.81 0.80
N ASP A 222 29.67 -17.76 0.28
CA ASP A 222 29.14 -18.71 -0.69
C ASP A 222 29.68 -18.40 -2.10
N PRO A 223 30.38 -19.33 -2.77
CA PRO A 223 30.94 -19.10 -4.11
C PRO A 223 29.90 -18.89 -5.21
N ALA A 224 28.61 -19.20 -4.97
CA ALA A 224 27.52 -18.93 -5.90
C ALA A 224 27.11 -17.44 -5.94
N TYR A 225 27.52 -16.64 -4.95
CA TYR A 225 27.13 -15.23 -4.82
C TYR A 225 28.35 -14.34 -4.63
N GLU A 226 28.31 -13.12 -5.16
CA GLU A 226 29.40 -12.15 -4.95
C GLU A 226 29.27 -11.42 -3.60
N LYS A 227 28.03 -11.18 -3.15
CA LYS A 227 27.71 -10.34 -2.00
C LYS A 227 26.55 -10.92 -1.21
N GLU A 228 26.57 -10.67 0.09
CA GLU A 228 25.47 -10.91 1.01
C GLU A 228 24.88 -9.58 1.47
N VAL A 229 23.55 -9.55 1.64
CA VAL A 229 22.82 -8.40 2.18
C VAL A 229 22.22 -8.80 3.52
N ARG A 230 22.53 -8.02 4.55
CA ARG A 230 21.97 -8.16 5.89
C ARG A 230 21.23 -6.89 6.28
N VAL A 231 20.23 -7.03 7.14
CA VAL A 231 19.47 -5.90 7.68
C VAL A 231 19.90 -5.69 9.12
N GLU A 232 20.24 -4.45 9.47
CA GLU A 232 20.58 -4.06 10.83
C GLU A 232 19.61 -3.03 11.37
N LYS A 233 18.97 -3.31 12.51
CA LYS A 233 18.19 -2.32 13.25
C LYS A 233 19.14 -1.46 14.09
N ILE A 234 19.30 -0.19 13.73
CA ILE A 234 20.31 0.71 14.33
C ILE A 234 19.66 1.74 15.28
N LEU A 235 18.41 2.12 15.05
CA LEU A 235 17.70 3.09 15.88
C LEU A 235 16.37 2.50 16.36
N TYR A 236 16.06 2.72 17.63
CA TYR A 236 14.75 2.54 18.22
C TYR A 236 14.61 3.56 19.35
N LYS A 237 13.89 4.66 19.11
CA LYS A 237 13.73 5.73 20.11
C LYS A 237 12.31 6.30 20.06
N ALA A 238 11.78 6.64 21.23
CA ALA A 238 10.49 7.30 21.34
C ALA A 238 10.62 8.79 20.97
N PHE A 239 9.69 9.31 20.17
CA PHE A 239 9.50 10.76 19.99
C PHE A 239 8.32 11.29 20.83
N ARG A 240 7.44 10.38 21.29
CA ARG A 240 6.39 10.65 22.26
C ARG A 240 6.38 9.58 23.35
N ALA A 241 6.33 9.99 24.61
CA ALA A 241 6.17 9.08 25.75
C ALA A 241 4.72 8.58 25.88
N ALA A 242 4.52 7.57 26.74
CA ALA A 242 3.21 6.96 26.97
C ALA A 242 2.18 7.95 27.56
N ASP A 243 2.65 8.95 28.31
CA ASP A 243 1.83 10.02 28.90
C ASP A 243 1.44 11.12 27.90
N GLY A 244 1.90 11.02 26.65
CA GLY A 244 1.65 12.01 25.60
C GLY A 244 2.66 13.15 25.57
N SER A 245 3.66 13.19 26.46
CA SER A 245 4.71 14.21 26.43
C SER A 245 5.77 13.95 25.34
N PRO A 246 6.49 14.99 24.85
CA PRO A 246 7.60 14.80 23.94
C PRO A 246 8.71 13.94 24.57
N ALA A 247 9.25 12.99 23.81
CA ALA A 247 10.41 12.20 24.21
C ALA A 247 11.57 12.44 23.24
N ASN A 248 12.80 12.48 23.77
CA ASN A 248 14.03 12.69 22.97
C ASN A 248 13.93 13.85 21.95
N PRO A 249 13.56 15.08 22.36
CA PRO A 249 13.23 16.17 21.44
C PRO A 249 14.41 16.61 20.55
N ASP A 250 15.64 16.39 21.01
CA ASP A 250 16.88 16.76 20.29
C ASP A 250 17.32 15.69 19.27
N GLU A 251 16.69 14.51 19.25
CA GLU A 251 16.97 13.47 18.27
C GLU A 251 16.33 13.78 16.92
N CYS A 252 16.85 13.14 15.86
CA CYS A 252 16.39 13.36 14.50
C CYS A 252 16.36 12.06 13.69
N VAL A 253 15.42 11.99 12.74
CA VAL A 253 15.51 11.11 11.56
C VAL A 253 16.54 11.72 10.61
N LEU A 254 17.72 11.11 10.49
CA LEU A 254 18.80 11.59 9.60
C LEU A 254 18.77 10.86 8.26
N ILE A 255 18.35 11.51 7.18
CA ILE A 255 18.48 11.00 5.80
C ILE A 255 19.93 11.25 5.35
N PRO A 256 20.81 10.23 5.39
CA PRO A 256 22.24 10.46 5.22
C PRO A 256 22.58 10.55 3.74
N PHE A 257 23.51 11.44 3.39
CA PHE A 257 23.92 11.59 1.99
C PHE A 257 24.77 10.44 1.47
N GLY A 258 25.46 9.74 2.37
CA GLY A 258 26.19 8.51 2.04
C GLY A 258 25.30 7.41 1.48
N ASP A 259 24.01 7.36 1.81
CA ASP A 259 23.07 6.38 1.25
C ASP A 259 22.81 6.59 -0.25
N PHE A 260 23.14 7.77 -0.77
CA PHE A 260 22.98 8.16 -2.17
C PHE A 260 24.31 8.20 -2.92
N ASP A 261 25.38 7.67 -2.33
CA ASP A 261 26.74 7.73 -2.88
C ASP A 261 27.19 9.18 -3.15
N ILE A 262 26.73 10.13 -2.31
CA ILE A 262 27.11 11.55 -2.38
C ILE A 262 28.16 11.82 -1.31
N ASP A 263 29.42 11.86 -1.71
CA ASP A 263 30.53 12.29 -0.85
C ASP A 263 30.42 13.79 -0.56
N LEU A 264 30.11 14.13 0.68
CA LEU A 264 30.15 15.48 1.22
C LEU A 264 30.96 15.44 2.51
N GLU A 265 31.86 16.40 2.70
CA GLU A 265 32.75 16.44 3.86
C GLU A 265 32.00 16.33 5.20
N GLU A 266 32.65 15.81 6.24
CA GLU A 266 32.09 15.29 7.49
C GLU A 266 31.08 16.19 8.23
N GLN A 267 31.14 17.52 8.03
CA GLN A 267 30.19 18.48 8.61
C GLN A 267 28.81 18.48 7.91
N ASN A 268 28.65 17.70 6.83
CA ASN A 268 27.48 17.68 5.97
C ASN A 268 26.81 16.29 5.89
N SER A 269 26.58 15.61 7.02
CA SER A 269 26.17 14.19 7.08
C SER A 269 24.78 13.81 6.49
N GLY A 270 23.83 14.74 6.36
CA GLY A 270 22.52 14.43 5.77
C GLY A 270 21.40 15.42 6.15
N ILE A 271 20.19 15.24 5.63
CA ILE A 271 19.01 16.04 6.06
C ILE A 271 18.42 15.41 7.32
N SER A 272 18.32 16.18 8.40
CA SER A 272 17.73 15.74 9.66
C SER A 272 16.28 16.21 9.80
N ILE A 273 15.35 15.35 10.17
CA ILE A 273 13.98 15.72 10.56
C ILE A 273 13.87 15.53 12.08
N PRO A 274 13.67 16.59 12.87
CA PRO A 274 13.69 16.51 14.33
C PRO A 274 12.51 15.69 14.85
N PHE A 275 12.72 14.91 15.91
CA PHE A 275 11.65 14.18 16.60
C PHE A 275 10.57 15.13 17.10
N ARG A 276 10.97 16.35 17.48
CA ARG A 276 10.04 17.41 17.84
C ARG A 276 9.05 17.74 16.72
N SER A 277 9.51 17.82 15.47
CA SER A 277 8.62 18.08 14.33
C SER A 277 7.64 16.92 14.11
N ILE A 278 8.08 15.67 14.26
CA ILE A 278 7.21 14.48 14.16
C ILE A 278 6.15 14.50 15.27
N PHE A 279 6.54 14.84 16.50
CA PHE A 279 5.65 14.98 17.64
C PHE A 279 4.59 16.05 17.40
N ASP A 280 5.01 17.26 16.99
CA ASP A 280 4.10 18.38 16.79
C ASP A 280 3.12 18.09 15.63
N ALA A 281 3.58 17.49 14.53
CA ALA A 281 2.73 17.07 13.41
C ALA A 281 1.67 16.04 13.84
N TYR A 282 2.07 15.04 14.62
CA TYR A 282 1.11 14.04 15.10
C TYR A 282 0.07 14.65 16.05
N ARG A 283 0.50 15.54 16.96
CA ARG A 283 -0.43 16.22 17.87
C ARG A 283 -1.41 17.10 17.10
N GLU A 284 -0.94 17.89 16.15
CA GLU A 284 -1.79 18.75 15.31
C GLU A 284 -2.82 17.90 14.54
N ALA A 285 -2.39 16.78 13.97
CA ALA A 285 -3.28 15.85 13.28
C ALA A 285 -4.38 15.29 14.20
N GLN A 286 -4.05 14.94 15.44
CA GLN A 286 -5.03 14.50 16.44
C GLN A 286 -6.01 15.61 16.85
N GLU A 287 -5.53 16.84 17.03
CA GLU A 287 -6.36 17.99 17.37
C GLU A 287 -7.34 18.33 16.24
N MET A 288 -6.90 18.26 14.98
CA MET A 288 -7.77 18.48 13.82
C MET A 288 -8.86 17.41 13.69
N GLU A 289 -8.54 16.14 13.94
CA GLU A 289 -9.54 15.06 13.91
C GLU A 289 -10.59 15.25 15.00
N ALA A 290 -10.17 15.55 16.24
CA ALA A 290 -11.10 15.82 17.36
C ALA A 290 -12.00 17.06 17.10
N GLN A 291 -11.46 18.11 16.49
CA GLN A 291 -12.26 19.28 16.07
C GLN A 291 -13.30 18.88 15.02
N SER A 292 -12.93 18.04 14.05
CA SER A 292 -13.86 17.60 13.01
C SER A 292 -15.03 16.80 13.57
N GLU A 293 -14.80 15.94 14.58
CA GLU A 293 -15.86 15.17 15.24
C GLU A 293 -16.81 16.07 16.04
N THR A 294 -16.26 17.03 16.78
CA THR A 294 -17.04 17.97 17.60
C THR A 294 -17.82 18.99 16.77
N ASP A 295 -17.28 19.45 15.63
CA ASP A 295 -17.99 20.32 14.69
C ASP A 295 -19.17 19.61 14.01
N VAL A 296 -19.03 18.32 13.67
CA VAL A 296 -20.14 17.53 13.11
C VAL A 296 -21.32 17.44 14.09
N GLU A 297 -21.04 17.35 15.39
CA GLU A 297 -22.07 17.31 16.43
C GLU A 297 -22.68 18.70 16.72
N SER A 298 -21.86 19.75 16.66
CA SER A 298 -22.23 21.12 17.05
C SER A 298 -22.85 21.94 15.91
N GLN A 299 -22.53 21.66 14.65
CA GLN A 299 -22.96 22.43 13.48
C GLN A 299 -24.12 21.77 12.73
N ARG A 300 -25.24 21.47 13.41
CA ARG A 300 -26.50 21.28 12.67
C ARG A 300 -26.93 22.65 12.12
N PRO A 301 -26.89 22.88 10.80
CA PRO A 301 -27.19 24.20 10.26
C PRO A 301 -28.63 24.58 10.61
N ALA A 302 -28.82 25.79 11.13
CA ALA A 302 -30.13 26.32 11.56
C ALA A 302 -31.18 26.33 10.43
N LYS A 303 -30.73 26.26 9.17
CA LYS A 303 -31.57 26.06 7.99
C LYS A 303 -30.99 24.94 7.14
N ARG A 304 -31.82 23.96 6.78
CA ARG A 304 -31.44 22.85 5.90
C ARG A 304 -31.15 23.40 4.50
N VAL A 305 -29.91 23.26 4.03
CA VAL A 305 -29.55 23.58 2.65
C VAL A 305 -30.16 22.51 1.74
N LYS A 306 -30.96 22.92 0.75
CA LYS A 306 -31.46 22.00 -0.28
C LYS A 306 -30.29 21.57 -1.15
N ARG A 307 -29.92 20.29 -1.08
CA ARG A 307 -28.95 19.69 -2.01
C ARG A 307 -29.62 19.56 -3.37
N ILE A 308 -29.23 20.42 -4.31
CA ILE A 308 -29.61 20.28 -5.71
C ILE A 308 -28.61 19.32 -6.34
N TRP A 309 -29.03 18.10 -6.59
CA TRP A 309 -28.23 17.13 -7.32
C TRP A 309 -28.12 17.58 -8.77
N ARG A 310 -26.93 17.41 -9.36
CA ARG A 310 -26.78 17.62 -10.80
C ARG A 310 -27.72 16.65 -11.51
N THR A 311 -28.69 17.17 -12.24
CA THR A 311 -29.35 16.38 -13.28
C THR A 311 -28.29 16.05 -14.31
N PRO A 312 -28.19 14.79 -14.80
CA PRO A 312 -27.38 14.51 -15.98
C PRO A 312 -27.78 15.51 -17.04
N SER A 313 -26.81 16.24 -17.61
CA SER A 313 -27.11 17.10 -18.75
C SER A 313 -27.84 16.26 -19.80
N PRO A 314 -28.94 16.75 -20.40
CA PRO A 314 -29.48 16.12 -21.58
C PRO A 314 -28.33 15.92 -22.57
N ILE A 315 -28.31 14.78 -23.27
CA ILE A 315 -27.40 14.56 -24.40
C ILE A 315 -27.43 15.84 -25.23
N GLU A 316 -26.27 16.44 -25.50
CA GLU A 316 -26.21 17.68 -26.28
C GLU A 316 -26.87 17.39 -27.63
N GLN A 317 -28.12 17.83 -27.80
CA GLN A 317 -28.72 17.92 -29.11
C GLN A 317 -27.92 19.01 -29.81
N LEU A 318 -27.22 18.63 -30.88
CA LEU A 318 -26.56 19.58 -31.77
C LEU A 318 -27.56 20.69 -32.08
N ASN A 319 -27.14 21.94 -31.92
CA ASN A 319 -28.01 23.04 -32.30
C ASN A 319 -28.35 22.90 -33.80
N PRO A 320 -29.50 23.40 -34.26
CA PRO A 320 -29.94 23.19 -35.64
C PRO A 320 -28.94 23.70 -36.70
N GLU A 321 -28.10 24.67 -36.35
CA GLU A 321 -27.07 25.21 -37.24
C GLU A 321 -25.88 24.25 -37.39
N ASP A 322 -25.44 23.65 -36.28
CA ASP A 322 -24.38 22.63 -36.25
C ASP A 322 -24.87 21.33 -36.87
N GLU A 323 -26.12 20.94 -36.65
CA GLU A 323 -26.76 19.80 -37.32
C GLU A 323 -26.84 20.02 -38.84
N ALA A 324 -27.27 21.21 -39.28
CA ALA A 324 -27.29 21.55 -40.71
C ALA A 324 -25.88 21.57 -41.31
N ARG A 325 -24.87 22.03 -40.56
CA ARG A 325 -23.48 22.01 -40.99
C ARG A 325 -22.94 20.58 -41.11
N PHE A 326 -23.27 19.71 -40.16
CA PHE A 326 -22.90 18.29 -40.21
C PHE A 326 -23.58 17.58 -41.38
N GLN A 327 -24.87 17.78 -41.58
CA GLN A 327 -25.60 17.19 -42.71
C GLN A 327 -25.10 17.71 -44.07
N ALA A 328 -24.74 18.99 -44.17
CA ALA A 328 -24.14 19.53 -45.39
C ALA A 328 -22.76 18.93 -45.67
N ALA A 329 -21.95 18.71 -44.62
CA ALA A 329 -20.65 18.06 -44.75
C ALA A 329 -20.76 16.57 -45.12
N GLU A 330 -21.74 15.87 -44.54
CA GLU A 330 -22.02 14.46 -44.85
C GLU A 330 -22.52 14.31 -46.29
N LYS A 331 -23.44 15.17 -46.73
CA LYS A 331 -23.94 15.18 -48.11
C LYS A 331 -22.85 15.53 -49.12
N ALA A 332 -21.97 16.48 -48.81
CA ALA A 332 -20.82 16.81 -49.66
C ALA A 332 -19.82 15.64 -49.76
N ALA A 333 -19.64 14.88 -48.68
CA ALA A 333 -18.81 13.67 -48.68
C ALA A 333 -19.46 12.52 -49.48
N GLU A 334 -20.78 12.36 -49.42
CA GLU A 334 -21.51 11.39 -50.25
C GLU A 334 -21.46 11.75 -51.74
N ASP A 335 -21.57 13.03 -52.09
CA ASP A 335 -21.50 13.50 -53.47
C ASP A 335 -20.07 13.35 -54.04
N LEU A 336 -19.03 13.51 -53.21
CA LEU A 336 -17.64 13.17 -53.57
C LEU A 336 -17.45 11.67 -53.79
N ASN A 337 -18.19 10.82 -53.07
CA ASN A 337 -18.09 9.36 -53.18
C ASN A 337 -18.93 8.78 -54.33
N LYS A 338 -19.84 9.55 -54.94
CA LYS A 338 -20.60 9.19 -56.14
C LYS A 338 -19.95 9.63 -57.45
N GLY A 339 -18.82 10.34 -57.39
CA GLY A 339 -18.11 10.88 -58.55
C GLY A 339 -16.98 10.03 -59.13
N SER A 340 -16.65 8.87 -58.53
CA SER A 340 -15.62 7.96 -59.06
C SER A 340 -16.27 6.72 -59.69
N ASP A 341 -16.90 6.90 -60.85
CA ASP A 341 -17.19 5.78 -61.76
C ASP A 341 -15.88 5.47 -62.50
N PHE A 342 -15.13 4.49 -61.98
CA PHE A 342 -13.88 4.03 -62.57
C PHE A 342 -14.21 3.05 -63.70
N GLU A 343 -14.30 3.57 -64.94
CA GLU A 343 -14.36 2.74 -66.14
C GLU A 343 -13.08 1.90 -66.25
N LEU A 344 -13.25 0.58 -66.22
CA LEU A 344 -12.23 -0.39 -66.64
C LEU A 344 -12.08 -0.32 -68.16
N SER A 345 -10.96 0.22 -68.63
CA SER A 345 -10.43 -0.08 -69.96
C SER A 345 -9.05 -0.71 -69.84
N ASP A 346 -9.07 -2.01 -70.12
CA ASP A 346 -7.95 -2.86 -70.51
C ASP A 346 -7.36 -2.34 -71.83
N ASP A 347 -6.06 -2.07 -71.87
CA ASP A 347 -5.19 -2.46 -73.00
C ASP A 347 -3.76 -1.94 -72.85
N GLY A 348 -2.81 -2.87 -72.98
CA GLY A 348 -1.77 -2.73 -73.99
C GLY A 348 -0.49 -1.93 -73.65
N HIS A 349 0.50 -2.70 -73.20
CA HIS A 349 1.87 -2.73 -73.74
C HIS A 349 2.82 -1.50 -73.66
N GLU A 350 4.00 -1.80 -73.10
CA GLU A 350 5.35 -1.41 -73.59
C GLU A 350 5.66 0.08 -73.80
N SER A 351 6.59 0.62 -73.00
CA SER A 351 8.02 0.66 -73.36
C SER A 351 8.78 1.79 -72.63
N ASP A 352 9.99 1.41 -72.21
CA ASP A 352 11.25 2.16 -72.20
C ASP A 352 11.42 3.55 -71.52
N ARG A 353 12.44 3.53 -70.65
CA ARG A 353 13.59 4.46 -70.57
C ARG A 353 13.47 5.86 -69.94
N SER A 354 14.36 6.00 -68.95
CA SER A 354 15.44 7.01 -68.88
C SER A 354 15.15 8.37 -68.22
N SER A 355 15.78 8.54 -67.05
CA SER A 355 16.72 9.63 -66.73
C SER A 355 16.49 11.02 -67.35
N GLN A 356 16.31 12.06 -66.52
CA GLN A 356 17.36 12.98 -66.06
C GLN A 356 16.79 14.27 -65.45
N ARG A 357 17.47 14.75 -64.39
CA ARG A 357 17.78 16.14 -64.02
C ARG A 357 16.67 17.21 -64.08
N SER A 358 16.46 17.87 -62.93
CA SER A 358 17.25 19.07 -62.61
C SER A 358 17.27 19.36 -61.12
#